data_AF-A0A2I0U1D6-F1
#
_entry.id   AF-A0A2I0U1D6-F1
#
_cell.length_a   1.000
_cell.length_b   1.000
_cell.length_c   1.000
_cell.angle_alpha   90.00
_cell.angle_beta   90.00
_cell.angle_gamma   90.00
#
_symmetry.space_group_name_H-M   'P 1'
#
loop_
_entity.id
_entity.type
_entity.pdbx_description
1 polymer ?
#
loop_
_entity_poly.entity_id
_entity_poly.type
_entity_poly.pdbx_seq_one_letter_code
_entity_poly.pdbx_strand_id
1 'polypeptide(L)'
;MSSKRNKIQFGSLPIQRPLSSKRHYRLLALKVLGTAEPTVAAELRDAVHTDSVQDGVRKAKAQLELNLARDTQNNKKGFYRYGSQKRKVKESLPPVPTSKTGQLVTTDEEKAEVLNNFFASVFTGSLSAHTPRVDGSEGRDWGSKVAPKARENQVHGHLRNLNVPKSMGPDEMHP
;
A
#
# COMPACT_ATOMS: atom_id res chain seq x y z
N MET A 1 77.45 18.19 -35.33
CA MET A 1 76.19 18.96 -35.15
C MET A 1 75.39 18.29 -34.03
N SER A 2 75.28 18.93 -32.87
CA SER A 2 74.70 18.32 -31.65
C SER A 2 73.22 18.71 -31.53
N SER A 3 72.32 17.75 -31.66
CA SER A 3 70.86 17.97 -31.61
C SER A 3 70.37 17.99 -30.16
N LYS A 4 70.07 19.19 -29.65
CA LYS A 4 69.49 19.39 -28.31
C LYS A 4 68.02 19.00 -28.33
N ARG A 5 67.67 17.86 -27.73
CA ARG A 5 66.27 17.49 -27.42
C ARG A 5 65.78 18.34 -26.25
N ASN A 6 64.88 19.27 -26.52
CA ASN A 6 64.14 20.00 -25.49
C ASN A 6 63.16 19.05 -24.79
N LYS A 7 63.36 18.77 -23.50
CA LYS A 7 62.36 18.10 -22.65
C LYS A 7 61.25 19.09 -22.34
N ILE A 8 60.07 18.85 -22.88
CA ILE A 8 58.83 19.53 -22.48
C ILE A 8 58.50 19.06 -21.06
N GLN A 9 58.65 19.94 -20.07
CA GLN A 9 58.13 19.68 -18.72
C GLN A 9 56.61 19.89 -18.76
N PHE A 10 55.85 18.82 -18.54
CA PHE A 10 54.43 18.93 -18.26
C PHE A 10 54.28 19.48 -16.84
N GLY A 11 54.05 20.79 -16.74
CA GLY A 11 53.62 21.41 -15.49
C GLY A 11 52.33 20.73 -15.03
N SER A 12 52.35 20.13 -13.84
CA SER A 12 51.17 19.57 -13.20
C SER A 12 50.23 20.71 -12.81
N LEU A 13 49.32 21.06 -13.70
CA LEU A 13 48.16 21.88 -13.35
C LEU A 13 47.32 21.11 -12.31
N PRO A 14 46.86 21.77 -11.22
CA PRO A 14 45.99 21.10 -10.26
C PRO A 14 44.68 20.76 -10.93
N ILE A 15 44.42 19.47 -11.11
CA ILE A 15 43.11 18.95 -11.51
C ILE A 15 42.14 19.29 -10.38
N GLN A 16 41.35 20.36 -10.56
CA GLN A 16 40.19 20.62 -9.71
C GLN A 16 39.20 19.48 -9.91
N ARG A 17 39.10 18.59 -8.93
CA ARG A 17 38.05 17.59 -8.88
C ARG A 17 36.71 18.33 -8.78
N PRO A 18 35.72 18.07 -9.65
CA PRO A 18 34.39 18.63 -9.44
C PRO A 18 33.84 18.03 -8.14
N LEU A 19 33.51 18.89 -7.19
CA LEU A 19 32.83 18.51 -5.95
C LEU A 19 31.46 17.92 -6.31
N SER A 20 31.35 16.59 -6.29
CA SER A 20 30.21 15.78 -6.77
C SER A 20 28.95 15.85 -5.88
N SER A 21 28.76 16.92 -5.13
CA SER A 21 27.58 17.06 -4.27
C SER A 21 26.34 17.38 -5.11
N LYS A 22 25.23 16.68 -4.87
CA LYS A 22 23.90 17.02 -5.43
C LYS A 22 23.54 18.49 -5.19
N ARG A 23 24.05 19.09 -4.10
CA ARG A 23 23.88 20.52 -3.81
C ARG A 23 24.61 21.41 -4.83
N HIS A 24 25.77 20.98 -5.33
CA HIS A 24 26.54 21.70 -6.33
C HIS A 24 25.85 21.68 -7.69
N TYR A 25 25.32 20.52 -8.13
CA TYR A 25 24.51 20.43 -9.34
C TYR A 25 23.21 21.25 -9.24
N ARG A 26 22.56 21.27 -8.06
CA ARG A 26 21.39 22.12 -7.81
C ARG A 26 21.74 23.61 -7.88
N LEU A 27 22.87 24.02 -7.30
CA LEU A 27 23.33 25.41 -7.33
C LEU A 27 23.78 25.85 -8.73
N LEU A 28 24.41 24.94 -9.49
CA LEU A 28 24.77 25.15 -10.90
C LEU A 28 23.52 25.25 -11.78
N ALA A 29 22.53 24.37 -11.60
CA ALA A 29 21.26 24.43 -12.33
C ALA A 29 20.51 25.74 -12.03
N LEU A 30 20.48 26.19 -10.78
CA LEU A 30 19.89 27.49 -10.40
C LEU A 30 20.64 28.68 -11.01
N LYS A 31 21.98 28.60 -11.12
CA LYS A 31 22.80 29.63 -11.78
C LYS A 31 22.62 29.66 -13.30
N VAL A 32 22.49 28.49 -13.94
CA VAL A 32 22.28 28.35 -15.39
C VAL A 32 20.85 28.74 -15.80
N LEU A 33 19.86 28.51 -14.93
CA LEU A 33 18.46 28.92 -15.16
C LEU A 33 18.19 30.40 -14.82
N GLY A 34 19.09 31.06 -14.08
CA GLY A 34 19.00 32.48 -13.72
C GLY A 34 19.26 33.46 -14.88
N THR A 35 19.51 32.97 -16.09
CA THR A 35 19.77 33.78 -17.30
C THR A 35 18.60 33.77 -18.31
N ALA A 36 17.37 33.49 -17.88
CA ALA A 36 16.21 33.55 -18.76
C ALA A 36 14.96 34.11 -18.05
N GLU A 37 14.22 34.91 -18.83
CA GLU A 37 12.80 35.28 -18.74
C GLU A 37 12.13 35.20 -17.34
N PRO A 38 11.67 36.34 -16.75
CA PRO A 38 11.13 36.42 -15.39
C PRO A 38 9.99 35.46 -15.08
N THR A 39 9.27 34.98 -16.10
CA THR A 39 8.18 34.00 -15.97
C THR A 39 8.71 32.62 -15.55
N VAL A 40 9.81 32.15 -16.16
CA VAL A 40 10.43 30.85 -15.85
C VAL A 40 11.04 30.83 -14.44
N ALA A 41 11.57 31.98 -14.00
CA ALA A 41 12.10 32.12 -12.64
C ALA A 41 11.01 32.06 -11.56
N ALA A 42 9.77 32.50 -11.87
CA ALA A 42 8.64 32.40 -10.95
C ALA A 42 8.12 30.96 -10.82
N GLU A 43 8.00 30.26 -11.95
CA GLU A 43 7.61 28.83 -11.99
C GLU A 43 8.61 27.94 -11.23
N LEU A 44 9.91 28.21 -11.38
CA LEU A 44 10.95 27.46 -10.65
C LEU A 44 10.89 27.72 -9.13
N ARG A 45 10.57 28.94 -8.70
CA ARG A 45 10.40 29.26 -7.27
C ARG A 45 9.19 28.54 -6.68
N ASP A 46 8.08 28.47 -7.41
CA ASP A 46 6.88 27.75 -7.01
C ASP A 46 7.11 26.23 -6.93
N ALA A 47 7.77 25.66 -7.95
CA ALA A 47 8.18 24.25 -7.94
C ALA A 47 9.12 23.90 -6.77
N VAL A 48 10.07 24.78 -6.44
CA VAL A 48 10.97 24.59 -5.28
C VAL A 48 10.22 24.72 -3.95
N HIS A 49 9.25 25.63 -3.88
CA HIS A 49 8.42 25.82 -2.69
C HIS A 49 7.53 24.59 -2.42
N THR A 50 6.83 24.11 -3.45
CA THR A 50 5.97 22.93 -3.37
C THR A 50 6.77 21.67 -2.99
N ASP A 51 7.95 21.46 -3.55
CA ASP A 51 8.86 20.36 -3.16
C ASP A 51 9.25 20.42 -1.68
N SER A 52 9.57 21.63 -1.18
CA SER A 52 9.93 21.85 0.22
C SER A 52 8.76 21.59 1.17
N VAL A 53 7.54 21.99 0.79
CA VAL A 53 6.32 21.72 1.56
C VAL A 53 6.05 20.22 1.63
N GLN A 54 6.16 19.51 0.50
CA GLN A 54 5.97 18.06 0.46
C GLN A 54 7.03 17.30 1.26
N ASP A 55 8.28 17.75 1.23
CA ASP A 55 9.34 17.21 2.10
C ASP A 55 9.03 17.40 3.59
N GLY A 56 8.53 18.58 3.98
CA GLY A 56 8.07 18.84 5.35
C GLY A 56 6.96 17.88 5.80
N VAL A 57 5.96 17.67 4.94
CA VAL A 57 4.87 16.71 5.19
C VAL A 57 5.38 15.28 5.37
N ARG A 58 6.29 14.83 4.49
CA ARG A 58 6.91 13.49 4.57
C ARG A 58 7.66 13.30 5.88
N LYS A 59 8.44 14.30 6.30
CA LYS A 59 9.20 14.28 7.57
C LYS A 59 8.28 14.24 8.78
N ALA A 60 7.26 15.10 8.83
CA ALA A 60 6.30 15.12 9.94
C ALA A 60 5.57 13.78 10.07
N LYS A 61 5.19 13.17 8.93
CA LYS A 61 4.57 11.85 8.90
C LYS A 61 5.51 10.75 9.42
N ALA A 62 6.76 10.71 8.95
CA ALA A 62 7.74 9.73 9.42
C ALA A 62 8.01 9.87 10.92
N GLN A 63 8.05 11.10 11.43
CA GLN A 63 8.22 11.37 12.87
C GLN A 63 7.03 10.87 13.68
N LEU A 64 5.80 11.08 13.22
CA LEU A 64 4.59 10.56 13.85
C LEU A 64 4.60 9.03 13.92
N GLU A 65 4.92 8.37 12.80
CA GLU A 65 4.98 6.90 12.71
C GLU A 65 6.06 6.33 13.66
N LEU A 66 7.23 6.97 13.71
CA LEU A 66 8.30 6.61 14.64
C LEU A 66 7.86 6.80 16.11
N ASN A 67 7.14 7.86 16.43
CA ASN A 67 6.62 8.09 17.78
C ASN A 67 5.63 6.99 18.19
N LEU A 68 4.70 6.64 17.30
CA LEU A 68 3.72 5.58 17.54
C LEU A 68 4.38 4.21 17.70
N ALA A 69 5.39 3.90 16.90
CA ALA A 69 6.13 2.64 16.99
C ALA A 69 6.90 2.53 18.31
N ARG A 70 7.58 3.60 18.73
CA ARG A 70 8.32 3.64 20.00
C ARG A 70 7.41 3.55 21.21
N ASP A 71 6.25 4.19 21.15
CA ASP A 71 5.29 4.24 22.26
C ASP A 71 4.30 3.05 22.25
N THR A 72 4.59 1.99 21.49
CA THR A 72 3.68 0.83 21.38
C THR A 72 3.40 0.19 22.73
N GLN A 73 4.33 0.24 23.69
CA GLN A 73 4.10 -0.35 25.02
C GLN A 73 3.10 0.44 25.86
N ASN A 74 3.14 1.78 25.82
CA ASN A 74 2.26 2.63 26.62
C ASN A 74 0.94 2.97 25.88
N ASN A 75 0.96 2.97 24.55
CA ASN A 75 -0.15 3.41 23.71
C ASN A 75 -0.44 2.43 22.55
N LYS A 76 -0.66 1.15 22.89
CA LYS A 76 -1.07 0.09 21.96
C LYS A 76 -2.27 0.51 21.11
N LYS A 77 -3.28 1.12 21.73
CA LYS A 77 -4.52 1.57 21.05
C LYS A 77 -4.23 2.64 19.99
N GLY A 78 -3.33 3.58 20.25
CA GLY A 78 -2.93 4.61 19.28
C GLY A 78 -2.27 4.02 18.02
N PHE A 79 -1.38 3.05 18.20
CA PHE A 79 -0.71 2.37 17.09
C PHE A 79 -1.70 1.62 16.18
N TYR A 80 -2.56 0.77 16.77
CA TYR A 80 -3.58 0.04 16.00
C TYR A 80 -4.62 0.98 15.37
N ARG A 81 -4.99 2.07 16.04
CA ARG A 81 -5.89 3.11 15.49
C ARG A 81 -5.27 3.82 14.29
N TYR A 82 -3.97 4.10 14.29
CA TYR A 82 -3.28 4.68 13.13
C TYR A 82 -3.22 3.71 11.96
N GLY A 83 -2.84 2.45 12.23
CA GLY A 83 -2.79 1.40 11.20
C GLY A 83 -4.15 1.10 10.57
N SER A 84 -5.21 1.04 11.36
CA SER A 84 -6.59 0.87 10.87
C SER A 84 -7.10 2.08 10.10
N GLN A 85 -6.75 3.32 10.50
CA GLN A 85 -7.03 4.53 9.71
C GLN A 85 -6.36 4.51 8.34
N LYS A 86 -5.11 4.03 8.25
CA LYS A 86 -4.41 3.85 6.97
C LYS A 86 -4.98 2.73 6.11
N ARG A 87 -5.68 1.79 6.73
CA ARG A 87 -6.42 0.71 6.08
C ARG A 87 -7.88 1.04 5.85
N LYS A 88 -8.36 2.26 6.19
CA LYS A 88 -9.76 2.62 5.97
C LYS A 88 -10.10 2.39 4.50
N VAL A 89 -11.17 1.63 4.37
CA VAL A 89 -11.65 0.94 3.20
C VAL A 89 -11.71 1.89 2.01
N LYS A 90 -11.19 1.43 0.86
CA LYS A 90 -11.57 1.96 -0.45
C LYS A 90 -13.05 1.61 -0.60
N GLU A 91 -13.92 2.52 -0.15
CA GLU A 91 -15.34 2.29 0.14
C GLU A 91 -16.14 1.80 -1.06
N SER A 92 -15.58 1.92 -2.26
CA SER A 92 -16.16 1.36 -3.47
C SER A 92 -15.12 0.61 -4.29
N LEU A 93 -15.49 -0.55 -4.83
CA LEU A 93 -14.75 -1.15 -5.93
C LEU A 93 -14.56 -0.09 -7.03
N PRO A 94 -13.35 0.04 -7.62
CA PRO A 94 -13.15 0.95 -8.74
C PRO A 94 -14.14 0.63 -9.87
N PRO A 95 -14.53 1.63 -10.68
CA PRO A 95 -15.56 1.44 -11.69
C PRO A 95 -15.26 0.23 -12.58
N VAL A 96 -16.18 -0.72 -12.60
CA VAL A 96 -15.99 -2.00 -13.31
C VAL A 96 -16.53 -1.84 -14.72
N PRO A 97 -15.79 -2.19 -15.78
CA PRO A 97 -16.31 -2.16 -17.13
C PRO A 97 -17.41 -3.21 -17.32
N THR A 98 -18.55 -2.80 -17.88
CA THR A 98 -19.56 -3.73 -18.36
C THR A 98 -19.03 -4.53 -19.55
N SER A 99 -19.29 -5.84 -19.55
CA SER A 99 -18.85 -6.74 -20.63
C SER A 99 -19.51 -6.48 -21.99
N LYS A 100 -20.66 -5.79 -22.00
CA LYS A 100 -21.47 -5.60 -23.23
C LYS A 100 -21.30 -4.23 -23.89
N THR A 101 -20.95 -3.20 -23.13
CA THR A 101 -21.05 -1.81 -23.62
C THR A 101 -19.78 -1.00 -23.37
N GLY A 102 -18.80 -1.53 -22.62
CA GLY A 102 -17.58 -0.79 -22.27
C GLY A 102 -17.83 0.42 -21.34
N GLN A 103 -19.08 0.63 -20.91
CA GLN A 103 -19.44 1.62 -19.90
C GLN A 103 -18.93 1.19 -18.52
N LEU A 104 -18.45 2.17 -17.76
CA LEU A 104 -17.98 2.00 -16.39
C LEU A 104 -19.18 1.99 -15.43
N VAL A 105 -19.31 0.91 -14.66
CA VAL A 105 -20.30 0.80 -13.59
C VAL A 105 -19.84 1.61 -12.39
N THR A 106 -20.66 2.58 -11.97
CA THR A 106 -20.32 3.51 -10.88
C THR A 106 -21.04 3.18 -9.57
N THR A 107 -22.25 2.61 -9.63
CA THR A 107 -23.04 2.21 -8.45
C THR A 107 -22.63 0.85 -7.90
N ASP A 108 -22.71 0.67 -6.58
CA ASP A 108 -22.25 -0.56 -5.91
C ASP A 108 -23.19 -1.75 -6.17
N GLU A 109 -24.49 -1.49 -6.35
CA GLU A 109 -25.50 -2.48 -6.71
C GLU A 109 -25.22 -3.10 -8.08
N GLU A 110 -25.01 -2.28 -9.12
CA GLU A 110 -24.69 -2.76 -10.45
C GLU A 110 -23.34 -3.50 -10.48
N LYS A 111 -22.36 -3.05 -9.69
CA LYS A 111 -21.06 -3.74 -9.54
C LYS A 111 -21.25 -5.15 -8.96
N ALA A 112 -22.12 -5.29 -7.96
CA ALA A 112 -22.43 -6.57 -7.34
C ALA A 112 -23.10 -7.53 -8.34
N GLU A 113 -24.04 -7.05 -9.14
CA GLU A 113 -24.70 -7.85 -10.17
C GLU A 113 -23.76 -8.32 -11.27
N VAL A 114 -22.90 -7.43 -11.79
CA VAL A 114 -21.91 -7.78 -12.82
C VAL A 114 -20.95 -8.86 -12.32
N LEU A 115 -20.46 -8.73 -11.08
CA LEU A 115 -19.58 -9.71 -10.48
C LEU A 115 -20.31 -11.03 -10.20
N ASN A 116 -21.54 -10.98 -9.67
CA ASN A 116 -22.33 -12.18 -9.41
C ASN A 116 -22.60 -12.96 -10.70
N ASN A 117 -22.98 -12.27 -11.78
CA ASN A 117 -23.20 -12.87 -13.09
C ASN A 117 -21.92 -13.49 -13.65
N PHE A 118 -20.77 -12.85 -13.46
CA PHE A 118 -19.47 -13.40 -13.86
C PHE A 118 -19.15 -14.70 -13.11
N PHE A 119 -19.28 -14.71 -11.78
CA PHE A 119 -19.04 -15.91 -10.98
C PHE A 119 -20.03 -17.03 -11.32
N ALA A 120 -21.33 -16.71 -11.43
CA ALA A 120 -22.34 -17.66 -11.85
C ALA A 120 -21.98 -18.28 -13.21
N SER A 121 -21.52 -17.48 -14.19
CA SER A 121 -21.10 -18.00 -15.49
C SER A 121 -19.90 -18.95 -15.42
N VAL A 122 -18.94 -18.72 -14.52
CA VAL A 122 -17.77 -19.60 -14.35
C VAL A 122 -18.15 -20.92 -13.66
N PHE A 123 -19.15 -20.89 -12.78
CA PHE A 123 -19.66 -22.08 -12.09
C PHE A 123 -20.82 -22.78 -12.82
N THR A 124 -21.39 -22.17 -13.87
CA THR A 124 -22.43 -22.77 -14.72
C THR A 124 -21.78 -23.57 -15.86
N GLY A 125 -20.86 -24.47 -15.50
CA GLY A 125 -20.42 -25.55 -16.37
C GLY A 125 -21.46 -26.66 -16.37
N SER A 126 -22.45 -26.54 -17.25
CA SER A 126 -23.35 -27.60 -17.72
C SER A 126 -23.64 -28.75 -16.74
N LEU A 127 -24.75 -28.65 -15.98
CA LEU A 127 -25.55 -29.82 -15.60
C LEU A 127 -26.29 -30.35 -16.84
N SER A 128 -25.55 -30.60 -17.92
CA SER A 128 -26.10 -31.24 -19.10
C SER A 128 -26.59 -32.61 -18.68
N ALA A 129 -27.86 -32.88 -18.98
CA ALA A 129 -28.60 -34.05 -18.58
C ALA A 129 -27.97 -35.33 -19.14
N HIS A 130 -26.98 -35.85 -18.44
CA HIS A 130 -26.77 -37.27 -18.35
C HIS A 130 -27.05 -37.64 -16.90
N THR A 131 -28.26 -38.11 -16.66
CA THR A 131 -28.53 -39.01 -15.54
C THR A 131 -27.87 -40.35 -15.86
N PRO A 132 -26.72 -40.74 -15.28
CA PRO A 132 -26.49 -42.14 -15.05
C PRO A 132 -27.35 -42.49 -13.84
N ARG A 133 -28.35 -43.33 -14.05
CA ARG A 133 -29.07 -43.98 -12.96
C ARG A 133 -28.06 -44.81 -12.19
N VAL A 134 -27.54 -44.25 -11.10
CA VAL A 134 -26.73 -44.97 -10.11
C VAL A 134 -27.36 -44.68 -8.76
N ASP A 135 -28.05 -45.72 -8.29
CA ASP A 135 -28.31 -46.00 -6.89
C ASP A 135 -27.05 -45.73 -6.04
N GLY A 136 -27.21 -44.85 -5.04
CA GLY A 136 -26.32 -44.77 -3.88
C GLY A 136 -25.06 -43.91 -4.01
N SER A 137 -25.14 -42.64 -3.62
CA SER A 137 -24.15 -41.97 -2.74
C SER A 137 -24.52 -40.50 -2.54
N GLU A 138 -25.33 -40.28 -1.51
CA GLU A 138 -25.26 -39.19 -0.54
C GLU A 138 -24.62 -37.88 -1.02
N GLY A 139 -25.48 -36.98 -1.49
CA GLY A 139 -25.15 -35.58 -1.67
C GLY A 139 -24.78 -34.96 -0.32
N ARG A 140 -23.55 -34.47 -0.24
CA ARG A 140 -23.03 -33.47 0.70
C ARG A 140 -24.02 -33.08 1.81
N ASP A 141 -23.90 -33.80 2.91
CA ASP A 141 -24.45 -33.40 4.20
C ASP A 141 -23.75 -32.11 4.68
N TRP A 142 -24.30 -30.96 4.29
CA TRP A 142 -24.02 -29.66 4.92
C TRP A 142 -25.12 -29.29 5.93
N GLY A 143 -25.96 -30.24 6.33
CA GLY A 143 -27.19 -29.99 7.09
C GLY A 143 -27.23 -30.65 8.47
N SER A 144 -26.51 -31.74 8.69
CA SER A 144 -26.44 -32.41 9.99
C SER A 144 -25.36 -31.78 10.85
N LYS A 145 -25.61 -30.54 11.25
CA LYS A 145 -24.93 -29.98 12.41
C LYS A 145 -25.44 -30.72 13.65
N VAL A 146 -24.79 -31.82 14.00
CA VAL A 146 -24.72 -32.18 15.42
C VAL A 146 -24.08 -30.99 16.10
N ALA A 147 -24.88 -30.24 16.86
CA ALA A 147 -24.37 -29.16 17.68
C ALA A 147 -23.23 -29.73 18.53
N PRO A 148 -22.02 -29.15 18.51
CA PRO A 148 -20.96 -29.62 19.39
C PRO A 148 -21.50 -29.53 20.80
N LYS A 149 -21.70 -30.69 21.43
CA LYS A 149 -22.27 -30.80 22.77
C LYS A 149 -21.19 -30.44 23.78
N ALA A 150 -20.78 -29.17 23.76
CA ALA A 150 -19.87 -28.59 24.72
C ALA A 150 -20.57 -28.58 26.07
N ARG A 151 -19.98 -29.24 27.07
CA ARG A 151 -20.49 -29.22 28.44
C ARG A 151 -20.09 -27.89 29.08
N GLU A 152 -21.00 -27.28 29.82
CA GLU A 152 -20.84 -25.94 30.43
C GLU A 152 -19.54 -25.80 31.23
N ASN A 153 -19.14 -26.88 31.93
CA ASN A 153 -17.91 -26.96 32.70
C ASN A 153 -16.64 -26.84 31.83
N GLN A 154 -16.68 -27.35 30.60
CA GLN A 154 -15.57 -27.29 29.66
C GLN A 154 -15.41 -25.89 29.08
N VAL A 155 -16.53 -25.22 28.79
CA VAL A 155 -16.55 -23.82 28.35
C VAL A 155 -16.04 -22.91 29.46
N HIS A 156 -16.53 -23.08 30.68
CA HIS A 156 -16.15 -22.27 31.83
C HIS A 156 -14.66 -22.43 32.22
N GLY A 157 -14.08 -23.63 32.04
CA GLY A 157 -12.64 -23.84 32.22
C GLY A 157 -11.78 -23.05 31.21
N HIS A 158 -12.23 -22.95 29.95
CA HIS A 158 -11.53 -22.15 28.94
C HIS A 158 -11.69 -20.65 29.20
N LEU A 159 -12.89 -20.21 29.61
CA LEU A 159 -13.16 -18.80 29.94
C LEU A 159 -12.29 -18.28 31.11
N ARG A 160 -12.01 -19.13 32.10
CA ARG A 160 -11.12 -18.80 33.24
C ARG A 160 -9.65 -18.66 32.87
N ASN A 161 -9.24 -19.23 31.73
CA ASN A 161 -7.87 -19.20 31.23
C ASN A 161 -7.68 -18.14 30.13
N LEU A 162 -8.71 -17.34 29.83
CA LEU A 162 -8.61 -16.20 28.93
C LEU A 162 -7.67 -15.17 29.54
N ASN A 163 -6.73 -14.67 28.73
CA ASN A 163 -5.74 -13.73 29.23
C ASN A 163 -6.34 -12.32 29.22
N VAL A 164 -6.97 -11.92 30.32
CA VAL A 164 -7.60 -10.61 30.55
C VAL A 164 -6.80 -9.39 30.06
N PRO A 165 -5.45 -9.32 30.14
CA PRO A 165 -4.71 -8.17 29.60
C PRO A 165 -4.61 -8.11 28.06
N LYS A 166 -5.17 -9.07 27.31
CA LYS A 166 -5.21 -9.02 25.84
C LYS A 166 -6.35 -8.14 25.34
N SER A 167 -6.07 -7.34 24.32
CA SER A 167 -7.06 -6.46 23.69
C SER A 167 -8.13 -7.24 22.93
N MET A 168 -9.34 -6.68 22.88
CA MET A 168 -10.50 -7.20 22.13
C MET A 168 -10.23 -7.26 20.62
N GLY A 169 -10.83 -8.24 19.97
CA GLY A 169 -10.92 -8.32 18.52
C GLY A 169 -11.89 -7.27 17.92
N PRO A 170 -12.00 -7.21 16.58
CA PRO A 170 -12.95 -6.33 15.88
C PRO A 170 -14.42 -6.65 16.20
N ASP A 171 -14.66 -7.86 16.71
CA ASP A 171 -15.93 -8.41 17.18
C ASP A 171 -16.21 -8.09 18.66
N GLU A 172 -15.37 -7.27 19.29
CA GLU A 172 -15.47 -6.88 20.71
C GLU A 172 -15.30 -8.05 21.70
N MET A 173 -14.74 -9.19 21.28
CA MET A 173 -14.52 -10.33 22.16
C MET A 173 -13.07 -10.38 22.66
N HIS A 174 -12.88 -10.69 23.94
CA HIS A 174 -11.56 -10.95 24.53
C HIS A 174 -11.14 -12.42 24.33
N PRO A 175 -9.87 -12.70 23.99
CA PRO A 175 -9.37 -14.03 23.67
C PRO A 175 -8.93 -14.86 24.86
#